data_AF-A0A0R2NLX3-F1
#
_entry.id   AF-A0A0R2NLX3-F1
#
_cell.length_a   1.000
_cell.length_b   1.000
_cell.length_c   1.000
_cell.angle_alpha   90.00
_cell.angle_beta   90.00
_cell.angle_gamma   90.00
#
_symmetry.space_group_name_H-M   'P 1'
#
loop_
_entity.id
_entity.type
_entity.pdbx_description
1 polymer ?
#
loop_
_entity_poly.entity_id
_entity_poly.type
_entity_poly.pdbx_seq_one_letter_code
_entity_poly.pdbx_strand_id
1 'polypeptide(L)'
;MNYVKRMLLKTTAPRKGFTLLEMVVVLGIIALLMLIVIPNLNASRQRAETKRNEALTKVVNGQAAMYLNDNPGKKSVTVDQLFEAHYLTESQKNQASDQQIKVSQDGTSVTAPSHVKN
;
A
#
# COMPACT_ATOMS: atom_id res chain seq x y z
N MET A 1 -66.98 33.56 -26.24
CA MET A 1 -66.38 32.50 -25.40
C MET A 1 -64.95 32.22 -25.88
N ASN A 2 -63.94 33.02 -25.50
CA ASN A 2 -62.56 32.89 -26.03
C ASN A 2 -61.45 33.33 -25.03
N TYR A 3 -61.67 33.22 -23.72
CA TYR A 3 -60.65 33.62 -22.71
C TYR A 3 -59.84 32.45 -22.15
N VAL A 4 -60.20 31.20 -22.49
CA VAL A 4 -59.55 30.01 -21.93
C VAL A 4 -58.31 29.57 -22.74
N LYS A 5 -58.17 30.04 -23.98
CA LYS A 5 -57.17 29.54 -24.94
C LYS A 5 -55.74 30.02 -24.67
N ARG A 6 -55.54 31.03 -23.80
CA ARG A 6 -54.20 31.56 -23.44
C ARG A 6 -53.64 31.04 -22.11
N MET A 7 -54.40 30.27 -21.34
CA MET A 7 -53.91 29.70 -20.07
C MET A 7 -53.22 28.32 -20.23
N LEU A 8 -53.31 27.71 -21.42
CA LEU A 8 -52.87 26.32 -21.67
C LEU A 8 -51.66 26.18 -22.60
N LEU A 9 -50.81 27.20 -22.73
CA LEU A 9 -49.58 27.13 -23.52
C LEU A 9 -48.37 27.53 -22.67
N LYS A 10 -48.16 26.83 -21.56
CA LYS A 10 -46.86 26.83 -20.89
C LYS A 10 -45.96 25.84 -21.62
N THR A 11 -45.36 26.28 -22.73
CA THR A 11 -44.34 25.50 -23.44
C THR A 11 -43.11 25.41 -22.55
N THR A 12 -42.94 24.28 -21.86
CA THR A 12 -41.67 23.95 -21.20
C THR A 12 -40.61 23.81 -22.29
N ALA A 13 -39.76 24.83 -22.44
CA ALA A 13 -38.62 24.76 -23.34
C ALA A 13 -37.77 23.53 -22.97
N PRO A 14 -37.33 22.72 -23.95
CA PRO A 14 -36.47 21.58 -23.67
C PRO A 14 -35.19 22.10 -23.01
N ARG A 15 -34.91 21.65 -21.79
CA ARG A 15 -33.64 21.94 -21.13
C ARG A 15 -32.56 21.19 -21.92
N LYS A 16 -31.56 21.91 -22.43
CA LYS A 16 -30.39 21.29 -23.05
C LYS A 16 -29.71 20.43 -21.98
N GLY A 17 -29.84 19.11 -22.11
CA GLY A 17 -29.20 18.14 -21.23
C GLY A 17 -27.74 17.94 -21.61
N PHE A 18 -27.00 17.37 -20.66
CA PHE A 18 -25.61 16.98 -20.83
C PHE A 18 -25.45 16.09 -22.08
N THR A 19 -24.54 16.46 -22.98
CA THR A 19 -24.32 15.75 -24.24
C THR A 19 -23.34 14.58 -24.04
N LEU A 20 -23.42 13.56 -24.89
CA LEU A 20 -22.43 12.47 -24.87
C LEU A 20 -21.00 13.00 -25.11
N LEU A 21 -20.86 14.02 -25.96
CA LEU A 21 -19.58 14.63 -26.27
C LEU A 21 -18.90 15.20 -25.02
N GLU A 22 -19.67 15.88 -24.15
CA GLU A 22 -19.14 16.42 -22.90
C GLU A 22 -18.61 15.32 -21.98
N MET A 23 -19.26 14.15 -21.91
CA MET A 23 -18.79 13.05 -21.05
C MET A 23 -17.55 12.40 -21.65
N VAL A 24 -17.47 12.30 -22.98
CA VAL A 24 -16.31 11.73 -23.66
C VAL A 24 -15.06 12.59 -23.45
N VAL A 25 -15.17 13.92 -23.56
CA VAL A 25 -14.03 14.82 -23.32
C VAL A 25 -13.60 14.76 -21.85
N VAL A 26 -14.54 14.73 -20.91
CA VAL A 26 -14.23 14.60 -19.48
C VAL A 26 -13.52 13.29 -19.15
N LEU A 27 -14.03 12.15 -19.64
CA LEU A 27 -13.38 10.86 -19.47
C LEU A 27 -12.01 10.81 -20.14
N GLY A 28 -11.85 11.47 -21.29
CA GLY A 28 -10.56 11.61 -21.98
C GLY A 28 -9.51 12.35 -21.14
N ILE A 29 -9.91 13.47 -20.52
CA ILE A 29 -9.01 14.23 -19.62
C ILE A 29 -8.67 13.40 -18.37
N ILE A 30 -9.66 12.73 -17.75
CA ILE A 30 -9.41 11.87 -16.59
C ILE A 30 -8.45 10.73 -16.94
N ALA A 31 -8.62 10.09 -18.10
CA ALA A 31 -7.71 9.02 -18.55
C ALA A 31 -6.27 9.52 -18.73
N LEU A 32 -6.09 10.73 -19.30
CA LEU A 32 -4.76 11.35 -19.43
C LEU A 32 -4.12 11.63 -18.07
N LEU A 33 -4.88 12.19 -17.13
CA LEU A 33 -4.39 12.44 -15.77
C LEU A 33 -4.04 11.13 -15.05
N MET A 34 -4.88 10.09 -15.18
CA MET A 34 -4.62 8.76 -14.60
C MET A 34 -3.31 8.15 -15.12
N LEU A 35 -2.99 8.33 -16.40
CA LEU A 35 -1.73 7.83 -16.96
C LEU A 35 -0.49 8.45 -16.27
N ILE A 36 -0.58 9.70 -15.83
CA ILE A 36 0.49 10.39 -15.10
C ILE A 36 0.50 9.98 -13.62
N VAL A 37 -0.68 9.83 -13.01
CA VAL A 37 -0.83 9.56 -11.58
C VAL A 37 -0.48 8.12 -11.20
N ILE A 38 -0.94 7.12 -11.97
CA ILE A 38 -0.72 5.69 -11.68
C ILE A 38 0.76 5.31 -11.54
N PRO A 39 1.69 5.67 -12.46
CA PRO A 39 3.10 5.30 -12.32
C PRO A 39 3.73 5.94 -11.08
N ASN A 40 3.39 7.20 -10.80
CA ASN A 40 3.89 7.90 -9.61
C ASN A 40 3.36 7.26 -8.30
N LEU A 41 2.09 6.87 -8.28
CA LEU A 41 1.48 6.16 -7.15
C LEU A 41 2.11 4.79 -6.92
N ASN A 42 2.34 4.02 -8.00
CA ASN A 42 2.98 2.71 -7.91
C ASN A 42 4.42 2.82 -7.40
N ALA A 43 5.20 3.77 -7.92
CA ALA A 43 6.56 4.03 -7.43
C ALA A 43 6.57 4.46 -5.95
N SER A 44 5.61 5.30 -5.53
CA SER A 44 5.49 5.73 -4.14
C SER A 44 5.12 4.58 -3.21
N ARG A 45 4.20 3.69 -3.62
CA ARG A 45 3.88 2.46 -2.90
C ARG A 45 5.10 1.57 -2.75
N GLN A 46 5.84 1.32 -3.83
CA GLN A 46 7.06 0.50 -3.78
C GLN A 46 8.12 1.08 -2.83
N ARG A 47 8.36 2.40 -2.84
CA ARG A 47 9.28 3.04 -1.89
C ARG A 47 8.82 2.87 -0.43
N ALA A 48 7.52 3.01 -0.18
CA ALA A 48 6.97 2.81 1.17
C ALA A 48 7.11 1.36 1.64
N GLU A 49 6.87 0.40 0.74
CA GLU A 49 7.11 -1.03 0.96
C GLU A 49 8.57 -1.30 1.32
N THR A 50 9.54 -0.83 0.51
CA THR A 50 10.97 -0.98 0.80
C THR A 50 11.35 -0.39 2.15
N LYS A 51 10.93 0.83 2.44
CA LYS A 51 11.23 1.49 3.73
C LYS A 51 10.62 0.75 4.92
N ARG A 52 9.41 0.20 4.76
CA ARG A 52 8.76 -0.63 5.77
C ARG A 52 9.56 -1.90 6.04
N ASN A 53 10.05 -2.56 4.99
CA ASN A 53 10.81 -3.81 5.10
C ASN A 53 12.19 -3.58 5.74
N GLU A 54 12.84 -2.47 5.40
CA GLU A 54 14.08 -2.03 6.06
C GLU A 54 13.88 -1.76 7.56
N ALA A 55 12.78 -1.08 7.92
CA ALA A 55 12.45 -0.82 9.32
C ALA A 55 12.16 -2.12 10.08
N LEU A 56 11.37 -3.03 9.49
CA LEU A 56 11.08 -4.34 10.10
C LEU A 56 12.36 -5.15 10.32
N THR A 57 13.24 -5.20 9.32
CA THR A 57 14.56 -5.84 9.42
C THR A 57 15.37 -5.29 10.59
N LYS A 58 15.43 -3.97 10.77
CA LYS A 58 16.13 -3.33 11.89
C LYS A 58 15.53 -3.71 13.25
N VAL A 59 14.20 -3.75 13.35
CA VAL A 59 13.52 -4.17 14.58
C VAL A 59 13.86 -5.62 14.90
N VAL A 60 13.70 -6.54 13.95
CA VAL A 60 14.00 -7.96 14.15
C VAL A 60 15.48 -8.18 14.53
N ASN A 61 16.42 -7.48 13.91
CA ASN A 61 17.84 -7.52 14.28
C ASN A 61 18.09 -7.02 15.71
N GLY A 62 17.47 -5.90 16.09
CA GLY A 62 17.57 -5.39 17.45
C GLY A 62 17.06 -6.39 18.48
N GLN A 63 15.91 -7.01 18.19
CA GLN A 63 15.33 -8.06 19.04
C GLN A 63 16.20 -9.32 19.09
N ALA A 64 16.80 -9.72 17.96
CA ALA A 64 17.76 -10.81 17.89
C ALA A 64 18.99 -10.54 18.76
N ALA A 65 19.56 -9.34 18.67
CA ALA A 65 20.71 -8.94 19.47
C ALA A 65 20.38 -8.94 20.98
N MET A 66 19.20 -8.45 21.37
CA MET A 66 18.74 -8.50 22.76
C MET A 66 18.62 -9.95 23.25
N TYR A 67 17.99 -10.82 22.45
CA TYR A 67 17.85 -12.24 22.80
C TYR A 67 19.20 -12.94 23.01
N LEU A 68 20.17 -12.70 22.13
CA LEU A 68 21.51 -13.30 22.23
C LEU A 68 22.29 -12.76 23.43
N ASN A 69 22.11 -11.48 23.78
CA ASN A 69 22.70 -10.90 24.99
C ASN A 69 22.16 -11.57 26.27
N ASP A 70 20.86 -11.84 26.31
CA ASP A 70 20.21 -12.51 27.44
C ASP A 70 20.54 -14.01 27.51
N ASN A 71 21.03 -14.60 26.43
CA ASN A 71 21.34 -16.02 26.30
C ASN A 71 22.82 -16.24 25.90
N PRO A 72 23.80 -16.01 26.80
CA PRO A 72 25.24 -15.94 26.48
C PRO A 72 25.91 -17.25 25.98
N GLY A 73 25.15 -18.31 25.67
CA GLY A 73 25.63 -19.53 25.02
C GLY A 73 25.03 -19.79 23.63
N LYS A 74 24.06 -18.98 23.19
CA LYS A 74 23.44 -19.11 21.87
C LYS A 74 24.15 -18.18 20.89
N LYS A 75 24.49 -18.70 19.71
CA LYS A 75 25.14 -17.93 18.64
C LYS A 75 24.18 -17.48 17.56
N SER A 76 23.07 -18.18 17.37
CA SER A 76 22.05 -17.85 16.38
C SER A 76 20.66 -17.89 16.98
N VAL A 77 19.73 -17.15 16.38
CA VAL A 77 18.32 -17.12 16.75
C VAL A 77 17.46 -17.05 15.50
N THR A 78 16.34 -17.77 15.51
CA THR A 78 15.34 -17.73 14.43
C THR A 78 14.18 -16.79 14.75
N VAL A 79 13.45 -16.34 13.73
CA VAL A 79 12.25 -15.50 13.92
C VAL A 79 11.21 -16.20 14.80
N ASP A 80 11.03 -17.51 14.65
CA ASP A 80 10.10 -18.29 15.49
C ASP A 80 10.55 -18.32 16.95
N GLN A 81 11.86 -18.46 17.22
CA GLN A 81 12.39 -18.40 18.58
C GLN A 81 12.21 -17.01 19.20
N LEU A 82 12.32 -15.94 18.43
CA LEU A 82 12.04 -14.58 18.90
C LEU A 82 10.55 -14.38 19.22
N PHE A 83 9.66 -15.01 18.45
CA PHE A 83 8.22 -14.99 18.73
C PHE A 83 7.88 -15.79 20.00
N GLU A 84 8.40 -17.01 20.11
CA GLU A 84 8.20 -17.88 21.29
C GLU A 84 8.77 -17.25 22.56
N ALA A 85 9.89 -16.53 22.45
CA ALA A 85 10.50 -15.80 23.55
C ALA A 85 9.86 -14.42 23.83
N HIS A 86 8.74 -14.10 23.17
CA HIS A 86 7.99 -12.84 23.30
C HIS A 86 8.75 -11.55 22.91
N TYR A 87 9.81 -11.66 22.12
CA TYR A 87 10.54 -10.52 21.55
C TYR A 87 9.86 -9.94 20.30
N LEU A 88 9.04 -10.74 19.61
CA LEU A 88 8.27 -10.29 18.44
C LEU A 88 6.77 -10.44 18.68
N THR A 89 6.00 -9.48 18.18
CA THR A 89 4.54 -9.60 18.08
C THR A 89 4.13 -10.54 16.95
N GLU A 90 2.91 -11.07 17.01
CA GLU A 90 2.35 -11.91 15.94
C GLU A 90 2.34 -11.19 14.59
N SER A 91 2.01 -9.89 14.58
CA SER A 91 2.06 -9.07 13.37
C SER A 91 3.47 -9.00 12.77
N GLN A 92 4.51 -8.86 13.61
CA GLN A 92 5.90 -8.77 13.14
C GLN A 92 6.40 -10.13 12.65
N LYS A 93 6.00 -11.23 13.31
CA LYS A 93 6.28 -12.59 12.85
C LYS A 93 5.70 -12.83 11.46
N ASN A 94 4.40 -12.54 11.29
CA ASN A 94 3.72 -12.78 10.02
C ASN A 94 4.34 -11.93 8.89
N GLN A 95 4.63 -10.66 9.15
CA GLN A 95 5.31 -9.80 8.19
C GLN A 95 6.74 -10.27 7.85
N ALA A 96 7.47 -10.82 8.83
CA ALA A 96 8.80 -11.37 8.60
C ALA A 96 8.76 -12.69 7.81
N SER A 97 7.75 -13.52 8.05
CA SER A 97 7.51 -14.77 7.30
C SER A 97 7.10 -14.51 5.85
N ASP A 98 6.16 -13.58 5.63
CA ASP A 98 5.69 -13.19 4.29
C ASP A 98 6.81 -12.63 3.43
N GLN A 99 7.77 -11.97 4.08
CA GLN A 99 8.93 -11.38 3.44
C GLN A 99 10.17 -12.29 3.49
N GLN A 100 10.06 -13.55 3.93
CA GLN A 100 11.18 -14.50 4.00
C GLN A 100 12.44 -13.92 4.66
N ILE A 101 12.25 -13.10 5.70
CA ILE A 101 13.32 -12.42 6.43
C ILE A 101 14.14 -13.48 7.17
N LYS A 102 15.32 -13.83 6.64
CA LYS A 102 16.23 -14.80 7.29
C LYS A 102 17.16 -14.09 8.25
N VAL A 103 17.06 -14.40 9.54
CA VAL A 103 18.01 -13.96 10.57
C VAL A 103 19.27 -14.81 10.48
N SER A 104 20.38 -14.24 9.97
CA SER A 104 21.67 -14.93 9.90
C SER A 104 22.43 -14.84 11.22
N GLN A 105 23.34 -15.79 11.42
CA GLN A 105 23.94 -16.30 12.67
C GLN A 105 24.75 -15.32 13.53
N ASP A 106 24.72 -14.01 13.29
CA ASP A 106 25.51 -13.01 14.03
C ASP A 106 24.70 -11.76 14.43
N GLY A 107 23.35 -11.80 14.33
CA GLY A 107 22.47 -10.68 14.68
C GLY A 107 22.62 -9.42 13.81
N THR A 108 23.49 -9.45 12.80
CA THR A 108 23.90 -8.30 11.99
C THR A 108 23.44 -8.37 10.54
N SER A 109 23.02 -9.55 10.06
CA SER A 109 22.58 -9.71 8.67
C SER A 109 21.27 -10.46 8.61
N VAL A 110 20.22 -9.67 8.45
CA VAL A 110 18.93 -10.13 7.96
C VAL A 110 18.84 -9.67 6.52
N THR A 111 18.83 -10.61 5.58
CA THR A 111 18.65 -10.30 4.17
C THR A 111 17.15 -10.12 3.94
N ALA A 112 16.72 -8.88 3.70
CA ALA A 112 15.41 -8.60 3.13
C ALA A 112 15.26 -9.38 1.81
N PRO A 113 14.06 -9.84 1.45
CA PRO A 113 13.88 -10.54 0.19
C PRO A 113 14.26 -9.56 -0.93
N SER A 114 15.22 -9.98 -1.75
CA SER A 114 15.64 -9.24 -2.93
C SER A 114 14.46 -9.12 -3.90
N HIS A 115 13.63 -8.10 -3.75
CA HIS A 115 12.78 -7.62 -4.84
C HIS A 115 13.63 -6.74 -5.76
N VAL A 116 14.63 -7.36 -6.40
CA VAL A 116 15.15 -6.87 -7.68
C VAL A 116 14.25 -7.51 -8.73
N LYS A 117 13.11 -6.87 -8.99
CA LYS A 117 12.38 -7.12 -10.23
C LYS A 117 12.86 -6.08 -11.23
N ASN A 118 13.56 -6.55 -12.26
CA ASN A 118 13.83 -5.80 -13.48
C ASN A 118 12.51 -5.21 -14.04
#